data_AF-A0A1G6YW03-F1
#
_entry.id   AF-A0A1G6YW03-F1
#
_cell.length_a   1.000
_cell.length_b   1.000
_cell.length_c   1.000
_cell.angle_alpha   90.00
_cell.angle_beta   90.00
_cell.angle_gamma   90.00
#
_symmetry.space_group_name_H-M   'P 1'
#
loop_
_entity.id
_entity.type
_entity.pdbx_description
1 polymer ?
#
loop_
_entity_poly.entity_id
_entity_poly.type
_entity_poly.pdbx_seq_one_letter_code
_entity_poly.pdbx_strand_id
1 'polypeptide(L)'
;MSGVVVPEDKRMIEEIIEFAIRPVVVRLSEEASQSISLKVVFMGADRVVANDLLLEAPISGGSIAASGEVRIILKDSDYPCGFIVEAILDGFSPETGFSGFSMRGKLKVEDEVPRVKLIAYSHRYKVREWSRDFRFK
;
A
#
# COMPACT_ATOMS: atom_id res chain seq x y z
N MET A 1 -33.18 2.31 -15.16
CA MET A 1 -32.62 2.43 -13.79
C MET A 1 -31.56 1.36 -13.65
N SER A 2 -30.31 1.68 -13.98
CA SER A 2 -29.17 0.76 -13.85
C SER A 2 -28.68 0.83 -12.41
N GLY A 3 -29.05 -0.18 -11.62
CA GLY A 3 -28.48 -0.38 -10.29
C GLY A 3 -27.03 -0.81 -10.44
N VAL A 4 -26.09 0.11 -10.22
CA VAL A 4 -24.69 -0.25 -10.06
C VAL A 4 -24.58 -1.02 -8.75
N VAL A 5 -24.53 -2.34 -8.85
CA VAL A 5 -24.25 -3.20 -7.70
C VAL A 5 -22.79 -2.98 -7.33
N VAL A 6 -22.59 -2.25 -6.24
CA VAL A 6 -21.30 -2.00 -5.60
C VAL A 6 -20.67 -3.35 -5.21
N PRO A 7 -19.39 -3.62 -5.53
CA PRO A 7 -18.74 -4.82 -5.04
C PRO A 7 -18.69 -4.83 -3.51
N GLU A 8 -19.02 -5.97 -2.91
CA GLU A 8 -18.73 -6.28 -1.51
C GLU A 8 -17.29 -5.85 -1.21
N ASP A 9 -17.07 -5.06 -0.14
CA ASP A 9 -15.80 -4.38 0.19
C ASP A 9 -14.51 -5.14 -0.14
N LYS A 10 -14.55 -6.46 0.02
CA LYS A 10 -13.48 -7.38 -0.33
C LYS A 10 -12.97 -7.23 -1.77
N ARG A 11 -13.85 -7.16 -2.79
CA ARG A 11 -13.45 -7.04 -4.19
C ARG A 11 -12.79 -5.68 -4.47
N MET A 12 -13.21 -4.61 -3.79
CA MET A 12 -12.53 -3.30 -3.93
C MET A 12 -11.11 -3.35 -3.40
N ILE A 13 -10.95 -3.98 -2.23
CA ILE A 13 -9.67 -4.12 -1.54
C ILE A 13 -8.71 -4.92 -2.42
N GLU A 14 -9.18 -6.04 -2.98
CA GLU A 14 -8.40 -6.87 -3.91
C GLU A 14 -7.92 -6.08 -5.13
N GLU A 15 -8.78 -5.25 -5.73
CA GLU A 15 -8.43 -4.42 -6.88
C GLU A 15 -7.37 -3.35 -6.54
N ILE A 16 -7.52 -2.67 -5.39
CA ILE A 16 -6.50 -1.72 -4.91
C ILE A 16 -5.19 -2.44 -4.63
N ILE A 17 -5.23 -3.63 -4.02
CA ILE A 17 -4.04 -4.43 -3.76
C ILE A 17 -3.36 -4.79 -5.08
N GLU A 18 -4.10 -5.34 -6.04
CA GLU A 18 -3.53 -5.87 -7.28
C GLU A 18 -2.97 -4.76 -8.18
N PHE A 19 -3.69 -3.65 -8.33
CA PHE A 19 -3.33 -2.63 -9.31
C PHE A 19 -2.54 -1.44 -8.74
N ALA A 20 -2.59 -1.19 -7.43
CA ALA A 20 -1.82 -0.12 -6.79
C ALA A 20 -0.66 -0.63 -5.94
N ILE A 21 -0.92 -1.59 -5.05
CA ILE A 21 0.04 -1.98 -3.99
C ILE A 21 1.05 -3.00 -4.51
N ARG A 22 0.59 -4.11 -5.09
CA ARG A 22 1.44 -5.22 -5.55
C ARG A 22 2.55 -4.76 -6.49
N PRO A 23 2.33 -3.91 -7.52
CA PRO A 23 3.39 -3.50 -8.43
C PRO A 23 4.51 -2.73 -7.73
N VAL A 24 4.15 -1.91 -6.72
CA VAL A 24 5.13 -1.18 -5.91
C VAL A 24 5.96 -2.14 -5.06
N VAL A 25 5.31 -3.09 -4.41
CA VAL A 25 5.98 -4.04 -3.50
C VAL A 25 6.88 -5.00 -4.27
N VAL A 26 6.45 -5.49 -5.43
CA VAL A 26 7.29 -6.33 -6.30
C VAL A 26 8.55 -5.58 -6.72
N ARG A 27 8.39 -4.35 -7.23
CA ARG A 27 9.55 -3.52 -7.62
C ARG A 27 10.50 -3.27 -6.44
N LEU A 28 9.98 -2.93 -5.26
CA LEU A 28 10.81 -2.72 -4.06
C LEU A 28 11.52 -4.00 -3.62
N SER A 29 10.85 -5.14 -3.73
CA SER A 29 11.42 -6.45 -3.43
C SER A 29 12.62 -6.71 -4.36
N GLU A 30 12.44 -6.54 -5.66
CA GLU A 30 13.50 -6.69 -6.67
C GLU A 30 14.67 -5.72 -6.43
N GLU A 31 14.39 -4.43 -6.22
CA GLU A 31 15.40 -3.39 -5.96
C GLU A 31 16.26 -3.70 -4.71
N ALA A 32 15.64 -4.19 -3.64
CA ALA A 32 16.34 -4.53 -2.40
C ALA A 32 16.90 -5.95 -2.36
N SER A 33 16.57 -6.79 -3.35
CA SER A 33 16.85 -8.24 -3.31
C SER A 33 16.38 -8.89 -2.00
N GLN A 34 15.23 -8.44 -1.47
CA GLN A 34 14.59 -8.96 -0.26
C GLN A 34 13.13 -9.33 -0.47
N SER A 35 12.66 -10.41 0.16
CA SER A 35 11.23 -10.67 0.19
C SER A 35 10.53 -9.66 1.10
N ILE A 36 9.33 -9.22 0.71
CA ILE A 36 8.52 -8.28 1.48
C ILE A 36 7.21 -8.97 1.84
N SER A 37 6.85 -8.93 3.12
CA SER A 37 5.60 -9.44 3.66
C SER A 37 4.80 -8.30 4.28
N LEU A 38 3.62 -7.99 3.71
CA LEU A 38 2.77 -6.91 4.21
C LEU A 38 1.48 -7.43 4.79
N LYS A 39 1.15 -6.97 5.99
CA LYS A 39 -0.20 -7.03 6.56
C LYS A 39 -1.04 -5.92 5.96
N VAL A 40 -2.12 -6.26 5.26
CA VAL A 40 -3.09 -5.25 4.80
C VAL A 40 -4.08 -4.92 5.92
N VAL A 41 -4.41 -3.65 6.10
CA VAL A 41 -5.47 -3.18 6.99
C VAL A 41 -6.38 -2.26 6.19
N PHE A 42 -7.69 -2.48 6.26
CA PHE A 42 -8.66 -1.68 5.54
C PHE A 42 -9.47 -0.80 6.49
N MET A 43 -9.63 0.46 6.12
CA MET A 43 -10.39 1.45 6.86
C MET A 43 -11.39 2.09 5.89
N GLY A 44 -12.65 1.67 5.99
CA GLY A 44 -13.78 2.37 5.37
C GLY A 44 -14.22 3.57 6.21
N ALA A 45 -15.04 4.45 5.62
CA ALA A 45 -15.53 5.65 6.28
C ALA A 45 -16.19 5.36 7.65
N ASP A 46 -16.94 4.26 7.74
CA ASP A 46 -17.71 3.89 8.95
C ASP A 46 -17.24 2.58 9.60
N ARG A 47 -16.21 1.92 9.07
CA ARG A 47 -15.73 0.63 9.58
C ARG A 47 -14.24 0.39 9.37
N VAL A 48 -13.57 -0.10 10.41
CA VAL A 48 -12.24 -0.70 10.27
C VAL A 48 -12.43 -2.19 10.03
N VAL A 49 -12.01 -2.68 8.86
CA VAL A 49 -11.93 -4.11 8.58
C VAL A 49 -10.45 -4.48 8.54
N ALA A 50 -9.94 -4.99 9.65
CA ALA A 50 -8.63 -5.61 9.66
C ALA A 50 -8.75 -6.99 8.99
N ASN A 51 -8.56 -7.02 7.67
CA ASN A 51 -8.36 -8.27 6.96
C ASN A 51 -6.86 -8.53 6.91
N ASP A 52 -6.39 -9.47 7.71
CA ASP A 52 -4.99 -9.90 7.73
C ASP A 52 -4.67 -10.63 6.41
N LEU A 53 -4.56 -9.87 5.33
CA LEU A 53 -4.12 -10.35 4.03
C LEU A 53 -2.61 -10.19 3.97
N LEU A 54 -1.93 -11.32 3.76
CA LEU A 54 -0.49 -11.37 3.60
C LEU A 54 -0.14 -11.14 2.13
N LEU A 55 0.51 -10.03 1.81
CA LEU A 55 1.06 -9.79 0.49
C LEU A 55 2.56 -10.10 0.52
N GLU A 56 2.94 -11.16 -0.18
CA GLU A 56 4.33 -11.60 -0.32
C GLU A 56 4.85 -11.33 -1.74
N ALA A 57 6.01 -10.71 -1.83
CA ALA A 57 6.82 -10.65 -3.05
C ALA A 57 8.05 -11.56 -2.84
N PRO A 58 8.10 -12.75 -3.46
CA PRO A 58 9.19 -13.69 -3.27
C PRO A 58 10.41 -13.31 -4.11
N ILE A 59 11.60 -13.72 -3.63
CA ILE A 59 12.84 -13.70 -4.44
C ILE A 59 13.49 -15.06 -4.35
N SER A 60 13.96 -15.55 -5.49
CA SER A 60 14.78 -16.76 -5.57
C SER A 60 16.11 -16.55 -4.85
N GLY A 61 16.26 -17.13 -3.66
CA GLY A 61 17.57 -17.36 -3.03
C GLY A 61 18.07 -16.34 -1.98
N GLY A 62 17.25 -15.43 -1.48
CA GLY A 62 17.66 -14.43 -0.47
C GLY A 62 17.07 -14.67 0.93
N SER A 63 17.90 -14.67 1.97
CA SER A 63 17.46 -14.59 3.37
C SER A 63 17.54 -13.14 3.87
N ILE A 64 16.38 -12.55 4.12
CA ILE A 64 15.98 -11.56 5.15
C ILE A 64 14.64 -11.00 4.64
N ALA A 65 13.55 -11.35 5.32
CA ALA A 65 12.22 -10.87 4.99
C ALA A 65 12.02 -9.47 5.60
N ALA A 66 11.80 -8.46 4.76
CA ALA A 66 11.20 -7.22 5.22
C ALA A 66 9.72 -7.48 5.51
N SER A 67 9.20 -6.87 6.57
CA SER A 67 7.80 -7.00 6.95
C SER A 67 7.17 -5.63 7.13
N GLY A 68 5.85 -5.54 7.15
CA GLY A 68 5.22 -4.25 7.36
C GLY A 68 3.70 -4.30 7.39
N GLU A 69 3.12 -3.12 7.45
CA GLU A 69 1.69 -2.91 7.40
C GLU A 69 1.36 -1.94 6.27
N VAL A 70 0.29 -2.22 5.53
CA VAL A 70 -0.28 -1.31 4.55
C VAL A 70 -1.73 -1.02 4.90
N ARG A 71 -2.03 0.26 5.10
CA ARG A 71 -3.37 0.76 5.39
C ARG A 71 -4.00 1.28 4.12
N ILE A 72 -5.20 0.79 3.80
CA ILE A 72 -6.04 1.30 2.72
C ILE A 72 -7.19 2.07 3.36
N ILE A 73 -7.25 3.37 3.11
CA ILE A 73 -8.23 4.29 3.68
C ILE A 73 -9.15 4.76 2.54
N LEU A 74 -10.42 4.37 2.57
CA LEU A 74 -11.42 4.93 1.67
C LEU A 74 -11.91 6.26 2.21
N LYS A 75 -12.01 7.25 1.32
CA LYS A 75 -12.48 8.59 1.68
C LYS A 75 -14.00 8.72 1.69
N ASP A 76 -14.66 7.92 0.87
CA ASP A 76 -16.08 7.99 0.60
C ASP A 76 -16.66 6.56 0.67
N SER A 77 -17.87 6.41 1.19
CA SER A 77 -18.62 5.14 1.20
C SER A 77 -19.18 4.77 -0.16
N ASP A 78 -19.32 5.75 -1.06
CA ASP A 78 -20.04 5.63 -2.32
C ASP A 78 -19.10 5.60 -3.52
N TYR A 79 -19.52 4.90 -4.58
CA TYR A 79 -18.77 4.82 -5.83
C TYR A 79 -19.10 5.99 -6.77
N PRO A 80 -18.09 6.58 -7.46
CA PRO A 80 -16.66 6.31 -7.36
C PRO A 80 -16.03 6.88 -6.07
N CYS A 81 -15.16 6.11 -5.41
CA CYS A 81 -14.55 6.53 -4.15
C CYS A 81 -13.07 6.92 -4.31
N GLY A 82 -12.63 7.91 -3.53
CA GLY A 82 -11.21 8.18 -3.35
C GLY A 82 -10.58 7.20 -2.35
N PHE A 83 -9.30 6.87 -2.53
CA PHE A 83 -8.55 6.10 -1.55
C PHE A 83 -7.16 6.70 -1.28
N ILE A 84 -6.66 6.44 -0.08
CA ILE A 84 -5.27 6.65 0.34
C ILE A 84 -4.69 5.30 0.73
N VAL A 85 -3.44 5.07 0.34
CA VAL A 85 -2.64 3.95 0.84
C VAL A 85 -1.48 4.52 1.66
N GLU A 86 -1.25 3.96 2.84
CA GLU A 86 -0.07 4.22 3.66
C GLU A 86 0.59 2.89 4.03
N ALA A 87 1.81 2.68 3.57
CA ALA A 87 2.61 1.51 3.89
C ALA A 87 3.78 1.90 4.78
N ILE A 88 4.05 1.08 5.80
CA ILE A 88 5.22 1.17 6.66
C ILE A 88 5.95 -0.18 6.55
N LEU A 89 7.24 -0.13 6.26
CA LEU A 89 8.11 -1.29 6.18
C LEU A 89 9.15 -1.27 7.31
N ASP A 90 9.36 -2.43 7.89
CA ASP A 90 10.37 -2.76 8.88
C ASP A 90 11.30 -3.86 8.33
N GLY A 91 12.56 -3.82 8.74
CA GLY A 91 13.57 -4.80 8.30
C GLY A 91 14.06 -4.61 6.85
N PHE A 92 13.59 -3.57 6.15
CA PHE A 92 14.08 -3.22 4.81
C PHE A 92 15.55 -2.79 4.86
N SER A 93 16.34 -3.17 3.84
CA SER A 93 17.80 -2.98 3.82
C SER A 93 18.19 -1.54 4.24
N PRO A 94 19.06 -1.37 5.25
CA PRO A 94 19.45 -0.06 5.74
C PRO A 94 20.15 0.83 4.73
N GLU A 95 20.69 0.25 3.65
CA GLU A 95 21.39 0.95 2.56
C GLU A 95 20.43 1.77 1.70
N THR A 96 19.19 1.30 1.56
CA THR A 96 18.16 2.00 0.78
C THR A 96 17.56 3.19 1.54
N GLY A 97 17.66 3.18 2.87
CA GLY A 97 16.96 4.10 3.76
C GLY A 97 15.43 4.05 3.63
N PHE A 98 14.86 3.11 2.87
CA PHE A 98 13.42 3.06 2.62
C PHE A 98 12.67 2.50 3.83
N SER A 99 11.48 3.03 4.09
CA SER A 99 10.69 2.71 5.28
C SER A 99 9.19 2.64 5.03
N GLY A 100 8.75 2.76 3.78
CA GLY A 100 7.35 2.76 3.40
C GLY A 100 7.03 3.61 2.20
N PHE A 101 5.76 3.69 1.84
CA PHE A 101 5.27 4.54 0.75
C PHE A 101 3.86 5.02 1.06
N SER A 102 3.43 6.06 0.35
CA SER A 102 2.04 6.50 0.36
C SER A 102 1.54 6.72 -1.06
N MET A 103 0.26 6.41 -1.27
CA MET A 103 -0.40 6.58 -2.56
C MET A 103 -1.75 7.25 -2.36
N ARG A 104 -2.20 7.97 -3.38
CA ARG A 104 -3.59 8.44 -3.47
C ARG A 104 -4.15 8.03 -4.81
N GLY A 105 -5.38 7.54 -4.83
CA GLY A 105 -6.04 7.15 -6.06
C GLY A 105 -7.55 7.32 -6.01
N LYS A 106 -8.19 6.90 -7.10
CA LYS A 106 -9.64 6.78 -7.22
C LYS A 106 -9.97 5.39 -7.73
N LEU A 107 -11.03 4.82 -7.17
CA LEU A 107 -11.66 3.62 -7.67
C LEU A 107 -12.92 4.02 -8.44
N LYS A 108 -13.02 3.60 -9.69
CA LYS A 108 -14.20 3.81 -10.53
C LYS A 108 -14.70 2.47 -11.04
N VAL A 109 -15.98 2.38 -11.34
CA VAL A 109 -16.52 1.26 -12.13
C VAL A 109 -16.70 1.76 -13.55
N GLU A 110 -16.01 1.12 -14.49
CA GLU A 110 -16.17 1.35 -15.93
C GLU A 110 -16.53 0.01 -16.56
N ASP A 111 -17.64 -0.05 -17.30
CA ASP A 111 -18.14 -1.28 -17.93
C ASP A 111 -18.29 -2.47 -16.95
N GLU A 112 -18.81 -2.23 -15.75
CA GLU A 112 -18.96 -3.22 -14.65
C GLU A 112 -17.63 -3.79 -14.10
N VAL A 113 -16.50 -3.23 -14.53
CA VAL A 113 -15.16 -3.60 -14.06
C VAL A 113 -14.61 -2.50 -13.15
N PRO A 114 -14.17 -2.84 -11.92
CA PRO A 114 -13.44 -1.89 -11.08
C PRO A 114 -12.13 -1.45 -11.78
N ARG A 115 -11.87 -0.15 -11.78
CA ARG A 115 -10.67 0.47 -12.32
C ARG A 115 -10.02 1.32 -11.25
N VAL A 116 -8.76 1.01 -10.95
CA VAL A 116 -7.92 1.77 -10.05
C VAL A 116 -7.12 2.80 -10.84
N LYS A 117 -7.29 4.08 -10.50
CA LYS A 117 -6.48 5.18 -11.04
C LYS A 117 -5.64 5.81 -9.94
N LEU A 118 -4.33 5.70 -10.06
CA LEU A 118 -3.39 6.42 -9.20
C LEU A 118 -3.33 7.91 -9.56
N ILE A 119 -3.35 8.76 -8.53
CA ILE A 119 -3.26 10.22 -8.63
C ILE A 119 -1.91 10.72 -8.14
N ALA A 120 -1.39 10.13 -7.06
CA ALA A 120 -0.11 10.50 -6.48
C ALA A 120 0.57 9.30 -5.82
N TYR A 121 1.90 9.34 -5.78
CA TYR A 121 2.77 8.33 -5.20
C TYR A 121 3.99 8.99 -4.58
N SER A 122 4.39 8.57 -3.39
CA SER A 122 5.62 9.04 -2.74
C SER A 122 6.27 7.96 -1.89
N HIS A 123 7.60 7.93 -1.89
CA HIS A 123 8.41 7.09 -1.02
C HIS A 123 8.58 7.73 0.36
N ARG A 124 8.66 6.88 1.39
CA ARG A 124 9.05 7.27 2.76
C ARG A 124 10.43 6.73 3.06
N TYR A 125 11.35 7.61 3.43
CA TYR A 125 12.71 7.24 3.81
C TYR A 125 12.93 7.47 5.33
N LYS A 126 13.56 6.50 6.01
CA LYS A 126 14.26 6.70 7.28
C LYS A 126 15.52 7.50 6.97
N VAL A 127 15.41 8.83 7.05
CA VAL A 127 16.60 9.70 6.97
C VAL A 127 17.47 9.42 8.18
N ARG A 128 18.58 8.71 7.98
CA ARG A 128 19.44 8.20 9.05
C ARG A 128 20.26 9.26 9.80
N GLU A 129 20.22 10.54 9.43
CA GLU A 129 21.11 11.57 10.04
C GLU A 129 20.54 13.00 10.16
N TRP A 130 19.26 13.23 10.50
CA TRP A 130 18.88 14.60 10.94
C TRP A 130 19.33 14.90 12.38
N SER A 131 19.42 13.89 13.25
CA SER A 131 19.79 14.10 14.66
C SER A 131 21.28 14.36 14.90
N ARG A 132 22.15 14.28 13.88
CA ARG A 132 23.58 14.56 14.04
C ARG A 132 23.94 16.04 13.95
N ASP A 133 23.16 16.83 13.22
CA ASP A 133 23.46 18.25 12.96
C ASP A 133 22.66 19.24 13.82
N PHE A 134 21.66 18.80 14.60
CA PHE A 134 21.06 19.64 15.64
C PHE A 134 21.86 19.57 16.95
N ARG A 135 23.14 19.96 16.91
CA ARG A 135 23.79 20.45 18.14
C ARG A 135 23.43 21.91 18.27
N PHE A 136 22.47 22.21 19.15
CA PHE A 136 22.30 23.55 19.68
C PHE A 136 23.66 23.98 20.26
N LYS A 137 24.31 24.96 19.62
CA LYS A 137 25.33 25.77 20.26
C LYS A 137 24.65 26.96 20.93
#